data_AF-A0A7W0X943-F1
#
_entry.id   AF-A0A7W0X943-F1
#
_cell.length_a   1.000
_cell.length_b   1.000
_cell.length_c   1.000
_cell.angle_alpha   90.00
_cell.angle_beta   90.00
_cell.angle_gamma   90.00
#
_symmetry.space_group_name_H-M   'P 1'
#
loop_
_entity.id
_entity.type
_entity.pdbx_description
1 polymer ?
#
loop_
_entity_poly.entity_id
_entity_poly.type
_entity_poly.pdbx_seq_one_letter_code
_entity_poly.pdbx_strand_id
1 'polypeptide(L)'
;MVDWGMARRTARLAARSDEVPDLGLDVAALARELQGPVIEHTGLVPEGPVPAAEAISRADWAEANVSALSRLLDPVAARLEDRFAAAGPLAGALRTGAGVTLAAEVGLLTGYLARHVLGQYEVSLLTRETTPRLLLVALNLDEASLALGVDRESFLRWVTIHELVHALQFGGVPWLRDHLGAL
;
A
#
# COMPACT_ATOMS: atom_id res chain seq x y z
N MET A 1 17.65 -3.92 15.84
CA MET A 1 17.09 -4.24 14.52
C MET A 1 15.67 -4.75 14.69
N VAL A 2 14.71 -4.13 14.03
CA VAL A 2 13.30 -4.54 14.03
C VAL A 2 13.17 -5.86 13.26
N ASP A 3 12.43 -6.83 13.78
CA ASP A 3 12.15 -8.08 13.06
C ASP A 3 11.04 -7.86 12.02
N TRP A 4 11.41 -7.31 10.86
CA TRP A 4 10.48 -7.09 9.76
C TRP A 4 9.88 -8.38 9.20
N GLY A 5 10.55 -9.52 9.39
CA GLY A 5 9.99 -10.84 9.05
C GLY A 5 8.80 -11.19 9.94
N MET A 6 8.92 -10.94 11.25
CA MET A 6 7.80 -11.05 12.19
C MET A 6 6.68 -10.06 11.86
N ALA A 7 7.00 -8.80 11.56
CA ALA A 7 5.99 -7.80 11.20
C ALA A 7 5.15 -8.25 10.00
N ARG A 8 5.78 -8.78 8.93
CA ARG A 8 5.06 -9.32 7.76
C ARG A 8 4.17 -10.51 8.12
N ARG A 9 4.68 -11.47 8.91
CA ARG A 9 3.87 -12.63 9.36
C ARG A 9 2.66 -12.19 10.18
N THR A 10 2.86 -11.27 11.12
CA THR A 10 1.79 -10.70 11.94
C THR A 10 0.78 -9.94 11.09
N ALA A 11 1.24 -9.17 10.10
CA ALA A 11 0.37 -8.46 9.16
C ALA A 11 -0.50 -9.40 8.33
N ARG A 12 0.08 -10.46 7.74
CA ARG A 12 -0.68 -11.48 7.00
C ARG A 12 -1.74 -12.15 7.88
N LEU A 13 -1.39 -12.52 9.12
CA LEU A 13 -2.34 -13.09 10.08
C LEU A 13 -3.47 -12.11 10.43
N ALA A 14 -3.13 -10.84 10.71
CA ALA A 14 -4.10 -9.82 11.08
C ALA A 14 -4.99 -9.36 9.90
N ALA A 15 -4.54 -9.56 8.66
CA ALA A 15 -5.30 -9.28 7.44
C ALA A 15 -6.50 -10.23 7.24
N ARG A 16 -6.49 -11.42 7.87
CA ARG A 16 -7.58 -12.42 7.89
C ARG A 16 -8.01 -13.01 6.54
N SER A 17 -7.36 -12.66 5.44
CA SER A 17 -7.59 -13.27 4.12
C SER A 17 -6.37 -13.13 3.24
N ASP A 18 -5.97 -14.23 2.61
CA ASP A 18 -4.99 -14.34 1.53
C ASP A 18 -5.64 -14.66 0.18
N GLU A 19 -6.97 -14.73 0.13
CA GLU A 19 -7.73 -15.04 -1.07
C GLU A 19 -7.88 -13.80 -1.95
N VAL A 20 -7.81 -14.02 -3.26
CA VAL A 20 -8.19 -13.04 -4.29
C VAL A 20 -9.44 -13.58 -4.97
N PRO A 21 -10.65 -13.17 -4.55
CA PRO A 21 -11.87 -13.61 -5.21
C PRO A 21 -11.87 -13.16 -6.67
N ASP A 22 -12.48 -13.98 -7.53
CA ASP A 22 -12.70 -13.61 -8.93
C ASP A 22 -13.67 -12.43 -8.98
N LEU A 23 -13.18 -11.29 -9.47
CA LEU A 23 -14.01 -10.10 -9.59
C LEU A 23 -15.01 -10.20 -10.75
N GLY A 24 -14.95 -11.24 -11.58
CA GLY A 24 -15.81 -11.41 -12.75
C GLY A 24 -15.50 -10.43 -13.88
N LEU A 25 -14.39 -9.69 -13.76
CA LEU A 25 -13.88 -8.76 -14.76
C LEU A 25 -12.35 -8.68 -14.68
N ASP A 26 -11.72 -8.43 -15.83
CA ASP A 26 -10.28 -8.14 -15.90
C ASP A 26 -10.04 -6.68 -15.50
N VAL A 27 -9.57 -6.46 -14.26
CA VAL A 27 -9.30 -5.12 -13.72
C VAL A 27 -8.22 -4.39 -14.52
N ALA A 28 -7.25 -5.11 -15.09
CA ALA A 28 -6.20 -4.50 -15.89
C ALA A 28 -6.75 -4.04 -17.25
N ALA A 29 -7.64 -4.82 -17.88
CA ALA A 29 -8.34 -4.40 -19.08
C ALA A 29 -9.27 -3.22 -18.81
N LEU A 30 -10.02 -3.25 -17.71
CA LEU A 30 -10.90 -2.17 -17.31
C LEU A 30 -10.12 -0.86 -17.09
N ALA A 31 -8.99 -0.92 -16.37
CA ALA A 31 -8.16 0.26 -16.15
C ALA A 31 -7.61 0.84 -17.47
N ARG A 32 -7.17 -0.02 -18.40
CA ARG A 32 -6.73 0.42 -19.74
C ARG A 32 -7.84 1.09 -20.54
N GLU A 33 -9.05 0.56 -20.50
CA GLU A 33 -10.23 1.13 -21.16
C GLU A 33 -10.57 2.52 -20.60
N LEU A 34 -10.57 2.65 -19.28
CA LEU A 34 -10.95 3.89 -18.57
C LEU A 34 -9.88 4.98 -18.66
N GLN A 35 -8.61 4.63 -18.90
CA GLN A 35 -7.52 5.61 -18.93
C GLN A 35 -7.75 6.74 -19.93
N GLY A 36 -8.18 6.43 -21.16
CA GLY A 36 -8.42 7.44 -22.21
C GLY A 36 -9.45 8.50 -21.80
N PRO A 37 -10.68 8.08 -21.44
CA PRO A 37 -11.72 8.99 -20.94
C PRO A 37 -11.30 9.81 -19.72
N VAL A 38 -10.55 9.22 -18.77
CA VAL A 38 -10.08 9.96 -17.58
C VAL A 38 -9.05 11.03 -17.97
N ILE A 39 -8.13 10.74 -18.89
CA ILE A 39 -7.19 11.74 -19.43
C ILE A 39 -7.94 12.85 -20.14
N GLU A 40 -8.91 12.52 -21.00
CA GLU A 40 -9.72 13.50 -21.72
C GLU A 40 -10.47 14.44 -20.76
N HIS A 41 -11.02 13.90 -19.68
CA HIS A 41 -11.77 14.68 -18.70
C HIS A 41 -10.87 15.55 -17.81
N THR A 42 -9.73 15.02 -17.36
CA THR A 42 -8.87 15.67 -16.35
C THR A 42 -7.77 16.54 -16.95
N GLY A 43 -7.36 16.26 -18.20
CA GLY A 43 -6.17 16.84 -18.82
C GLY A 43 -4.85 16.34 -18.24
N LEU A 44 -4.86 15.36 -17.34
CA LEU A 44 -3.66 14.79 -16.72
C LEU A 44 -3.00 13.79 -17.68
N VAL A 45 -1.97 14.24 -18.41
CA VAL A 45 -1.21 13.41 -19.34
C VAL A 45 0.07 12.91 -18.65
N PRO A 46 0.24 11.60 -18.45
CA PRO A 46 1.42 11.07 -17.77
C PRO A 46 2.66 11.10 -18.69
N GLU A 47 3.84 11.37 -18.12
CA GLU A 47 5.12 11.36 -18.84
C GLU A 47 5.63 9.94 -19.16
N GLY A 48 5.07 8.92 -18.50
CA GLY A 48 5.47 7.53 -18.62
C GLY A 48 4.29 6.56 -18.57
N PRO A 49 4.55 5.24 -18.61
CA PRO A 49 3.50 4.24 -18.57
C PRO A 49 2.72 4.30 -17.25
N VAL A 50 1.40 4.23 -17.35
CA VAL A 50 0.50 4.02 -16.20
C VAL A 50 0.57 2.54 -15.81
N PRO A 51 0.78 2.20 -14.53
CA PRO A 51 0.83 0.80 -14.10
C PRO A 51 -0.52 0.11 -14.34
N ALA A 52 -0.46 -1.17 -14.72
CA ALA A 52 -1.64 -2.00 -14.83
C ALA A 52 -2.30 -2.17 -13.45
N ALA A 53 -3.63 -2.22 -13.42
CA ALA A 53 -4.36 -2.55 -12.20
C ALA A 53 -4.17 -4.02 -11.82
N GLU A 54 -3.98 -4.26 -10.53
CA GLU A 54 -3.73 -5.58 -9.95
C GLU A 54 -4.81 -5.88 -8.89
N ALA A 55 -5.55 -6.97 -9.07
CA ALA A 55 -6.41 -7.50 -8.01
C ALA A 55 -5.55 -8.29 -7.03
N ILE A 56 -5.57 -7.91 -5.75
CA ILE A 56 -4.72 -8.51 -4.70
C ILE A 56 -5.54 -8.88 -3.45
N SER A 57 -4.95 -9.71 -2.60
CA SER A 57 -5.53 -10.09 -1.31
C SER A 57 -5.25 -9.04 -0.23
N ARG A 58 -5.95 -9.14 0.91
CA ARG A 58 -5.65 -8.32 2.10
C ARG A 58 -4.23 -8.59 2.61
N ALA A 59 -3.81 -9.86 2.62
CA ALA A 59 -2.48 -10.26 3.06
C ALA A 59 -1.37 -9.66 2.19
N ASP A 60 -1.55 -9.65 0.86
CA ASP A 60 -0.55 -9.09 -0.06
C ASP A 60 -0.47 -7.57 0.06
N TRP A 61 -1.61 -6.88 0.22
CA TRP A 61 -1.62 -5.45 0.50
C TRP A 61 -0.87 -5.13 1.81
N ALA A 62 -1.11 -5.93 2.85
CA ALA A 62 -0.49 -5.73 4.15
C ALA A 62 1.04 -5.94 4.08
N GLU A 63 1.49 -6.97 3.37
CA GLU A 63 2.91 -7.28 3.20
C GLU A 63 3.66 -6.23 2.37
N ALA A 64 3.04 -5.72 1.30
CA ALA A 64 3.58 -4.62 0.50
C ALA A 64 3.77 -3.36 1.36
N ASN A 65 2.76 -3.00 2.15
CA ASN A 65 2.81 -1.82 3.01
C ASN A 65 3.80 -1.97 4.18
N VAL A 66 3.92 -3.15 4.81
CA VAL A 66 4.98 -3.39 5.81
C VAL A 66 6.37 -3.20 5.19
N SER A 67 6.58 -3.66 3.95
CA SER A 67 7.85 -3.52 3.25
C SER A 67 8.15 -2.07 2.85
N ALA A 68 7.12 -1.27 2.54
CA ALA A 68 7.26 0.17 2.32
C ALA A 68 7.58 0.91 3.62
N LEU A 69 6.82 0.64 4.69
CA LEU A 69 7.02 1.22 6.01
C LEU A 69 8.38 0.88 6.61
N SER A 70 8.93 -0.32 6.38
CA SER A 70 10.25 -0.68 6.90
C SER A 70 11.32 0.28 6.41
N ARG A 71 11.30 0.65 5.12
CA ARG A 71 12.23 1.61 4.54
C ARG A 71 12.07 3.02 5.11
N LEU A 72 10.83 3.42 5.42
CA LEU A 72 10.53 4.71 6.05
C LEU A 72 10.98 4.76 7.51
N LEU A 73 10.93 3.62 8.21
CA LEU A 73 11.24 3.51 9.64
C LEU A 73 12.70 3.21 9.93
N ASP A 74 13.52 2.87 8.92
CA ASP A 74 14.96 2.64 9.08
C ASP A 74 15.70 3.79 9.82
N PRO A 75 15.46 5.09 9.53
CA PRO A 75 16.09 6.19 10.27
C PRO A 75 15.63 6.31 11.73
N VAL A 76 14.43 5.84 12.05
CA VAL A 76 13.90 5.81 13.42
C VAL A 76 14.51 4.63 14.17
N ALA A 77 14.59 3.46 13.52
CA ALA A 77 15.22 2.27 14.06
C ALA A 77 16.70 2.52 14.41
N ALA A 78 17.46 3.20 13.55
CA ALA A 78 18.85 3.59 13.81
C ALA A 78 18.99 4.47 15.06
N ARG A 79 18.13 5.49 15.23
CA ARG A 79 18.16 6.37 16.41
C ARG A 79 17.80 5.63 17.71
N LEU A 80 16.91 4.64 17.64
CA LEU A 80 16.59 3.79 18.79
C LEU A 80 17.77 2.90 19.17
N GLU A 81 18.53 2.40 18.18
CA GLU A 81 19.74 1.62 18.43
C GLU A 81 20.81 2.42 19.17
N ASP A 82 21.05 3.67 18.78
CA ASP A 82 21.97 4.58 19.46
C ASP A 82 21.58 4.80 20.93
N ARG A 83 20.29 4.96 21.21
CA ARG A 83 19.77 5.14 22.59
C ARG A 83 19.94 3.88 23.44
N PHE A 84 19.72 2.69 22.88
CA PHE A 84 19.88 1.44 23.62
C PHE A 84 21.34 1.06 23.83
N ALA A 85 22.26 1.49 22.96
CA ALA A 85 23.69 1.28 23.16
C ALA A 85 24.20 1.94 24.46
N ALA A 86 23.55 3.02 24.90
CA ALA A 86 23.87 3.70 26.16
C ALA A 86 23.40 2.94 27.44
N ALA A 87 22.64 1.85 27.31
CA ALA A 87 21.99 1.15 28.43
C ALA A 87 22.85 0.04 29.10
N GLY A 88 24.13 -0.09 28.74
CA GLY A 88 25.05 -1.02 29.41
C GLY A 88 24.70 -2.51 29.24
N PRO A 89 24.91 -3.38 30.25
CA PRO A 89 24.82 -4.84 30.11
C PRO A 89 23.46 -5.39 29.67
N LEU A 90 22.37 -4.64 29.90
CA LEU A 90 21.01 -5.03 29.53
C LEU A 90 20.59 -4.55 28.12
N ALA A 91 21.46 -3.82 27.43
CA ALA A 91 21.19 -3.24 26.12
C ALA A 91 20.74 -4.29 25.07
N GLY A 92 21.27 -5.51 25.14
CA GLY A 92 20.91 -6.58 24.21
C GLY A 92 19.47 -7.05 24.36
N ALA A 93 19.03 -7.38 25.58
CA ALA A 93 17.68 -7.87 25.85
C ALA A 93 16.61 -6.79 25.61
N LEU A 94 16.88 -5.55 26.03
CA LEU A 94 15.99 -4.42 25.80
C LEU A 94 15.80 -4.13 24.31
N ARG A 95 16.89 -4.18 23.53
CA ARG A 95 16.86 -3.97 22.08
C ARG A 95 16.03 -5.03 21.36
N THR A 96 16.21 -6.31 21.73
CA THR A 96 15.43 -7.41 21.15
C THR A 96 13.95 -7.28 21.50
N GLY A 97 13.62 -7.02 22.77
CA GLY A 97 12.24 -6.81 23.21
C GLY A 97 11.56 -5.66 22.47
N ALA A 98 12.22 -4.49 22.41
CA ALA A 98 11.69 -3.32 21.70
C ALA A 98 11.49 -3.57 20.19
N GLY A 99 12.44 -4.25 19.54
CA GLY A 99 12.34 -4.59 18.12
C GLY A 99 11.19 -5.56 17.81
N VAL A 100 10.97 -6.54 18.68
CA VAL A 100 9.85 -7.50 18.58
C VAL A 100 8.50 -6.82 18.81
N THR A 101 8.39 -5.98 19.84
CA THR A 101 7.16 -5.23 20.12
C THR A 101 6.79 -4.32 18.96
N LEU A 102 7.75 -3.52 18.46
CA LEU A 102 7.49 -2.63 17.32
C LEU A 102 7.09 -3.40 16.06
N ALA A 103 7.77 -4.52 15.77
CA ALA A 103 7.41 -5.38 14.65
C ALA A 103 5.97 -5.91 14.78
N ALA A 104 5.57 -6.34 15.99
CA ALA A 104 4.22 -6.81 16.27
C ALA A 104 3.18 -5.70 16.07
N GLU A 105 3.42 -4.50 16.60
CA GLU A 105 2.51 -3.35 16.49
C GLU A 105 2.33 -2.92 15.04
N VAL A 106 3.42 -2.75 14.29
CA VAL A 106 3.37 -2.40 12.86
C VAL A 106 2.62 -3.48 12.08
N GLY A 107 2.91 -4.75 12.35
CA GLY A 107 2.24 -5.87 11.70
C GLY A 107 0.73 -5.87 11.97
N LEU A 108 0.33 -5.78 13.24
CA LEU A 108 -1.07 -5.80 13.66
C LEU A 108 -1.85 -4.63 13.05
N LEU A 109 -1.30 -3.42 13.12
CA LEU A 109 -1.93 -2.23 12.58
C LEU A 109 -2.10 -2.34 11.06
N THR A 110 -1.05 -2.72 10.34
CA THR A 110 -1.08 -2.83 8.88
C THR A 110 -2.07 -3.90 8.43
N GLY A 111 -2.06 -5.07 9.07
CA GLY A 111 -3.03 -6.13 8.78
C GLY A 111 -4.48 -5.72 9.09
N TYR A 112 -4.72 -4.95 10.16
CA TYR A 112 -6.04 -4.41 10.45
C TYR A 112 -6.51 -3.43 9.36
N LEU A 113 -5.64 -2.52 8.92
CA LEU A 113 -5.95 -1.54 7.86
C LEU A 113 -6.25 -2.23 6.53
N ALA A 114 -5.54 -3.32 6.21
CA ALA A 114 -5.74 -4.11 5.00
C ALA A 114 -7.18 -4.60 4.79
N ARG A 115 -7.99 -4.67 5.85
CA ARG A 115 -9.39 -5.11 5.80
C ARG A 115 -10.37 -4.02 5.35
N HIS A 116 -9.91 -2.78 5.20
CA HIS A 116 -10.78 -1.64 4.91
C HIS A 116 -10.35 -0.83 3.68
N VAL A 117 -9.13 -1.03 3.19
CA VAL A 117 -8.61 -0.33 2.00
C VAL A 117 -9.19 -0.95 0.73
N LEU A 118 -9.82 -0.15 -0.14
CA LEU A 118 -10.43 -0.65 -1.38
C LEU A 118 -9.43 -0.78 -2.53
N GLY A 119 -8.58 0.23 -2.66
CA GLY A 119 -7.53 0.32 -3.67
C GLY A 119 -6.41 1.22 -3.19
N GLN A 120 -5.28 1.18 -3.90
CA GLN A 120 -4.14 2.02 -3.62
C GLN A 120 -3.26 2.16 -4.87
N TYR A 121 -3.06 3.39 -5.32
CA TYR A 121 -1.90 3.74 -6.12
C TYR A 121 -0.64 3.82 -5.22
N GLU A 122 0.21 2.81 -5.32
CA GLU A 122 1.47 2.73 -4.60
C GLU A 122 2.57 3.49 -5.36
N VAL A 123 3.09 4.56 -4.77
CA VAL A 123 4.24 5.32 -5.30
C VAL A 123 5.23 5.62 -4.17
N SER A 124 6.51 5.36 -4.41
CA SER A 124 7.57 5.70 -3.44
C SER A 124 7.88 7.19 -3.49
N LEU A 125 7.67 7.93 -2.40
CA LEU A 125 8.07 9.35 -2.37
C LEU A 125 9.60 9.53 -2.20
N LEU A 126 10.30 8.51 -1.67
CA LEU A 126 11.73 8.60 -1.37
C LEU A 126 12.64 8.22 -2.54
N THR A 127 12.21 7.27 -3.37
CA THR A 127 13.07 6.68 -4.42
C THR A 127 12.29 6.51 -5.72
N ARG A 128 12.87 6.94 -6.85
CA ARG A 128 12.27 6.76 -8.18
C ARG A 128 12.42 5.36 -8.76
N GLU A 129 13.29 4.54 -8.18
CA GLU A 129 13.59 3.17 -8.62
C GLU A 129 12.47 2.17 -8.34
N THR A 130 11.58 2.46 -7.37
CA THR A 130 10.42 1.60 -7.11
C THR A 130 9.35 1.87 -8.16
N THR A 131 9.07 0.87 -8.98
CA THR A 131 7.98 0.89 -9.95
C THR A 131 6.64 1.11 -9.22
N PRO A 132 5.86 2.14 -9.61
CA PRO A 132 4.54 2.35 -9.04
C PRO A 132 3.60 1.17 -9.35
N ARG A 133 2.62 0.94 -8.49
CA ARG A 133 1.62 -0.11 -8.66
C ARG A 133 0.22 0.45 -8.46
N LEU A 134 -0.77 -0.13 -9.14
CA LEU A 134 -2.19 0.21 -8.95
C LEU A 134 -2.88 -1.02 -8.40
N LEU A 135 -3.17 -1.00 -7.10
CA LEU A 135 -3.64 -2.16 -6.35
C LEU A 135 -5.14 -2.03 -6.06
N LEU A 136 -5.87 -3.13 -6.18
CA LEU A 136 -7.29 -3.25 -5.85
C LEU A 136 -7.48 -4.45 -4.91
N VAL A 137 -7.98 -4.22 -3.70
CA VAL A 137 -8.15 -5.28 -2.70
C VAL A 137 -9.48 -5.99 -2.95
N ALA A 138 -9.41 -7.09 -3.70
CA ALA A 138 -10.58 -7.72 -4.32
C ALA A 138 -11.70 -8.06 -3.33
N LEU A 139 -11.38 -8.71 -2.21
CA LEU A 139 -12.37 -9.06 -1.19
C LEU A 139 -13.04 -7.82 -0.55
N ASN A 140 -12.28 -6.74 -0.34
CA ASN A 140 -12.83 -5.51 0.24
C ASN A 140 -13.81 -4.84 -0.73
N LEU A 141 -13.55 -4.91 -2.03
CA LEU A 141 -14.42 -4.33 -3.04
C LEU A 141 -15.78 -5.04 -3.08
N ASP A 142 -15.77 -6.37 -3.03
CA ASP A 142 -17.01 -7.16 -2.97
C ASP A 142 -17.80 -6.86 -1.70
N GLU A 143 -17.15 -6.99 -0.54
CA GLU A 143 -17.79 -6.72 0.76
C GLU A 143 -18.35 -5.29 0.84
N ALA A 144 -17.59 -4.30 0.34
CA ALA A 144 -18.02 -2.90 0.35
C ALA A 144 -19.20 -2.64 -0.59
N SER A 145 -19.20 -3.19 -1.81
CA SER A 145 -20.34 -3.03 -2.73
C SER A 145 -21.63 -3.59 -2.15
N LEU A 146 -21.54 -4.75 -1.47
CA LEU A 146 -22.66 -5.40 -0.81
C LEU A 146 -23.15 -4.59 0.39
N ALA A 147 -22.23 -4.14 1.25
CA ALA A 147 -22.55 -3.36 2.44
C ALA A 147 -23.20 -2.00 2.10
N LEU A 148 -22.78 -1.37 0.99
CA LEU A 148 -23.34 -0.11 0.50
C LEU A 148 -24.64 -0.31 -0.29
N GLY A 149 -24.96 -1.52 -0.72
CA GLY A 149 -26.14 -1.82 -1.54
C GLY A 149 -26.10 -1.17 -2.93
N VAL A 150 -24.91 -1.01 -3.50
CA VAL A 150 -24.69 -0.38 -4.82
C VAL A 150 -24.48 -1.43 -5.91
N ASP A 151 -24.66 -1.04 -7.17
CA ASP A 151 -24.29 -1.89 -8.30
C ASP A 151 -22.78 -2.20 -8.27
N ARG A 152 -22.45 -3.49 -8.29
CA ARG A 152 -21.09 -3.98 -8.09
C ARG A 152 -20.16 -3.57 -9.22
N GLU A 153 -20.61 -3.69 -10.47
CA GLU A 153 -19.78 -3.36 -11.64
C GLU A 153 -19.48 -1.86 -11.68
N SER A 154 -20.49 -1.03 -11.44
CA SER A 154 -20.35 0.44 -11.33
C SER A 154 -19.42 0.83 -10.18
N PHE A 155 -19.50 0.14 -9.04
CA PHE A 155 -18.62 0.38 -7.90
C PHE A 155 -17.16 0.04 -8.23
N LEU A 156 -16.90 -1.12 -8.85
CA LEU A 156 -15.55 -1.50 -9.29
C LEU A 156 -14.97 -0.50 -10.30
N ARG A 157 -15.79 -0.02 -11.25
CA ARG A 157 -15.40 1.06 -12.17
C ARG A 157 -15.06 2.34 -11.43
N TRP A 158 -15.90 2.76 -10.49
CA TRP A 158 -15.70 3.98 -9.73
C TRP A 158 -14.38 3.94 -8.93
N VAL A 159 -14.08 2.83 -8.23
CA VAL A 159 -12.80 2.68 -7.53
C VAL A 159 -11.63 2.64 -8.53
N THR A 160 -11.78 1.95 -9.66
CA THR A 160 -10.72 1.91 -10.68
C THR A 160 -10.42 3.31 -11.24
N ILE A 161 -11.44 4.13 -11.48
CA ILE A 161 -11.27 5.54 -11.89
C ILE A 161 -10.55 6.33 -10.80
N HIS A 162 -10.95 6.16 -9.54
CA HIS A 162 -10.32 6.84 -8.40
C HIS A 162 -8.81 6.56 -8.35
N GLU A 163 -8.40 5.29 -8.41
CA GLU A 163 -6.98 4.93 -8.40
C GLU A 163 -6.24 5.37 -9.67
N LEU A 164 -6.89 5.32 -10.84
CA LEU A 164 -6.32 5.84 -12.09
C LEU A 164 -6.03 7.33 -12.02
N VAL A 165 -6.93 8.13 -11.43
CA VAL A 165 -6.70 9.57 -11.26
C VAL A 165 -5.45 9.82 -10.43
N HIS A 166 -5.20 9.06 -9.36
CA HIS A 166 -3.94 9.15 -8.61
C HIS A 166 -2.74 8.80 -9.49
N ALA A 167 -2.82 7.72 -10.27
CA ALA A 167 -1.73 7.32 -11.15
C ALA A 167 -1.41 8.39 -12.20
N LEU A 168 -2.43 9.01 -12.79
CA LEU A 168 -2.27 10.09 -13.76
C LEU A 168 -1.79 11.38 -13.11
N GLN A 169 -2.22 11.69 -11.89
CA GLN A 169 -1.78 12.86 -11.14
C GLN A 169 -0.28 12.77 -10.82
N PHE A 170 0.18 11.66 -10.24
CA PHE A 170 1.60 11.47 -9.94
C PHE A 170 2.45 11.24 -11.18
N GLY A 171 1.88 10.70 -12.27
CA GLY A 171 2.57 10.50 -13.53
C GLY A 171 2.61 11.73 -14.44
N GLY A 172 1.66 12.66 -14.30
CA GLY A 172 1.47 13.82 -15.19
C GLY A 172 1.74 15.19 -14.55
N VAL A 173 2.03 15.23 -13.24
CA VAL A 173 2.42 16.46 -12.52
C VAL A 173 3.86 16.33 -12.00
N PRO A 174 4.87 16.77 -12.78
CA PRO A 174 6.28 16.39 -12.53
C PRO A 174 6.82 16.83 -11.16
N TRP A 175 6.37 17.99 -10.67
CA TRP A 175 6.83 18.56 -9.40
C TRP A 175 6.22 17.89 -8.16
N LEU A 176 5.11 17.16 -8.31
CA LEU A 176 4.29 16.71 -7.17
C LEU A 176 5.05 15.75 -6.25
N ARG A 177 5.69 14.74 -6.84
CA ARG A 177 6.42 13.71 -6.09
C ARG A 177 7.58 14.32 -5.29
N ASP A 178 8.35 15.19 -5.93
CA ASP A 178 9.52 15.81 -5.31
C ASP A 178 9.11 16.81 -4.23
N HIS A 179 8.02 17.55 -4.45
CA HIS A 179 7.48 18.46 -3.44
C HIS A 179 7.02 17.72 -2.19
N LEU A 180 6.25 16.64 -2.34
CA LEU A 180 5.78 15.84 -1.21
C LEU A 180 6.91 15.09 -0.48
N GLY A 181 7.92 14.62 -1.22
CA GLY A 181 9.08 13.96 -0.63
C GLY A 181 10.02 14.90 0.14
N ALA A 182 9.89 16.21 -0.05
CA ALA A 182 10.68 17.23 0.64
C ALA A 182 10.04 17.78 1.92
N LEU A 183 8.78 17.40 2.23
CA LEU A 183 8.08 17.74 3.47
C LEU A 183 8.54 16.88 4.65
#